data_AF-A0A6A4R987-F1
#
_entry.id   AF-A0A6A4R987-F1
#
_cell.length_a   1.000
_cell.length_b   1.000
_cell.length_c   1.000
_cell.angle_alpha   90.00
_cell.angle_beta   90.00
_cell.angle_gamma   90.00
#
_symmetry.space_group_name_H-M   'P 1'
#
loop_
_entity.id
_entity.type
_entity.pdbx_description
1 polymer ?
#
loop_
_entity_poly.entity_id
_entity_poly.type
_entity_poly.pdbx_seq_one_letter_code
_entity_poly.pdbx_strand_id
1 'polypeptide(L)'
;MTLPRWPLAAALAIGLALPLGNTQAATIRLGGIVPGTVINKDVQSIRERRYENLVEQRTDFSCGAASLATLLKYAYQRPDTTEHDVLAGMLEVADLELVQQQGFSLLDLKNYVETLGLRGRGYEVDAETLDDVSIPVIVLLDLNG
;
A
#
# COMPACT_ATOMS: atom_id res chain seq x y z
N MET A 1 52.83 9.52 -26.65
CA MET A 1 51.54 9.11 -27.25
C MET A 1 50.48 9.12 -26.16
N THR A 2 49.78 10.25 -26.01
CA THR A 2 48.74 10.46 -24.98
C THR A 2 47.37 10.17 -25.59
N LEU A 3 46.74 9.06 -25.22
CA LEU A 3 45.39 8.72 -25.66
C LEU A 3 44.38 9.77 -25.13
N PRO A 4 43.49 10.32 -25.96
CA PRO A 4 42.53 11.33 -25.54
C PRO A 4 41.48 10.71 -24.61
N ARG A 5 41.17 11.42 -23.52
CA ARG A 5 40.24 11.01 -22.44
C ARG A 5 38.75 11.10 -22.82
N TRP A 6 38.47 11.58 -24.03
CA TRP A 6 37.13 11.88 -24.53
C TRP A 6 36.20 10.67 -24.79
N PRO A 7 36.66 9.47 -25.19
CA PRO A 7 35.74 8.38 -25.49
C PRO A 7 35.09 7.81 -24.22
N LEU A 8 35.74 7.94 -23.06
CA LEU A 8 35.20 7.53 -21.76
C LEU A 8 34.03 8.43 -21.31
N ALA A 9 34.13 9.75 -21.55
CA ALA A 9 33.05 10.68 -21.22
C ALA A 9 31.81 10.49 -22.12
N ALA A 10 32.03 10.17 -23.40
CA ALA A 10 30.94 9.89 -24.34
C ALA A 10 30.21 8.58 -24.02
N ALA A 11 30.94 7.53 -23.62
CA ALA A 11 30.34 6.26 -23.21
C ALA A 11 29.49 6.38 -21.94
N LEU A 12 29.91 7.21 -20.97
CA LEU A 12 29.17 7.45 -19.74
C LEU A 12 27.85 8.22 -19.99
N ALA A 13 27.86 9.18 -20.93
CA ALA A 13 26.68 9.97 -21.28
C ALA A 13 25.61 9.15 -22.03
N ILE A 14 26.00 8.15 -22.82
CA ILE A 14 25.07 7.27 -23.54
C ILE A 14 24.43 6.25 -22.58
N GLY A 15 25.15 5.78 -21.56
CA GLY A 15 24.60 4.88 -20.54
C GLY A 15 23.53 5.53 -19.65
N LEU A 16 23.57 6.84 -19.46
CA LEU A 16 22.60 7.58 -18.63
C LEU A 16 21.30 7.94 -19.39
N ALA A 17 21.27 7.74 -20.70
CA ALA A 17 20.13 8.06 -21.57
C ALA A 17 19.19 6.87 -21.84
N LEU A 18 19.41 5.72 -21.19
CA LEU A 18 18.44 4.64 -21.19
C LEU A 18 17.15 5.14 -20.52
N PRO A 19 16.02 5.22 -21.22
CA PRO A 19 14.76 5.57 -20.58
C PRO A 19 14.46 4.48 -19.56
N LEU A 20 14.43 4.86 -18.28
CA LEU A 20 13.73 4.12 -17.23
C LEU A 20 12.23 4.21 -17.56
N GLY A 21 11.83 3.53 -18.64
CA GLY A 21 10.46 3.52 -19.10
C GLY A 21 9.59 2.84 -18.05
N ASN A 22 8.58 3.56 -17.56
CA ASN A 22 7.51 2.99 -16.77
C ASN A 22 6.96 1.75 -17.51
N THR A 23 7.07 0.57 -16.90
CA THR A 23 6.42 -0.64 -17.37
C THR A 23 4.91 -0.43 -17.28
N GLN A 24 4.28 -0.08 -18.40
CA GLN A 24 2.83 0.08 -18.49
C GLN A 24 2.19 -1.31 -18.66
N ALA A 25 1.13 -1.55 -17.88
CA ALA A 25 0.21 -2.66 -18.09
C ALA A 25 -0.34 -2.63 -19.52
N ALA A 26 -0.09 -3.69 -20.30
CA ALA A 26 -0.55 -3.79 -21.68
C ALA A 26 -1.92 -4.48 -21.74
N THR A 27 -2.91 -3.88 -22.39
CA THR A 27 -4.21 -4.54 -22.62
C THR A 27 -4.08 -5.55 -23.77
N ILE A 28 -4.39 -6.83 -23.55
CA ILE A 28 -4.40 -7.84 -24.61
C ILE A 28 -5.81 -7.95 -25.19
N ARG A 29 -5.91 -7.89 -26.52
CA ARG A 29 -7.15 -8.16 -27.27
C ARG A 29 -7.16 -9.62 -27.71
N LEU A 30 -8.09 -10.40 -27.17
CA LEU A 30 -8.21 -11.83 -27.46
C LEU A 30 -9.45 -12.04 -28.34
N GLY A 31 -9.20 -12.27 -29.64
CA GLY A 31 -10.24 -12.58 -30.63
C GLY A 31 -10.31 -14.08 -30.91
N GLY A 32 -11.51 -14.60 -31.19
CA GLY A 32 -11.70 -15.98 -31.68
C GLY A 32 -11.89 -17.07 -30.62
N ILE A 33 -11.97 -16.72 -29.33
CA ILE A 33 -12.31 -17.66 -28.25
C ILE A 33 -13.82 -17.97 -28.22
N VAL A 34 -14.63 -16.97 -28.58
CA VAL A 34 -16.09 -17.09 -28.77
C VAL A 34 -16.41 -16.48 -30.13
N PRO A 35 -17.17 -17.18 -31.01
CA PRO A 35 -17.57 -16.64 -32.31
C PRO A 35 -18.26 -15.27 -32.14
N GLY A 36 -17.75 -14.26 -32.84
CA GLY A 36 -18.32 -12.91 -32.84
C GLY A 36 -17.95 -12.00 -31.66
N THR A 37 -17.07 -12.44 -30.73
CA THR A 37 -16.68 -11.63 -29.57
C THR A 37 -15.17 -11.33 -29.56
N VAL A 38 -14.82 -10.08 -29.25
CA VAL A 38 -13.45 -9.65 -28.92
C VAL A 38 -13.41 -9.35 -27.43
N ILE A 39 -12.57 -10.08 -26.68
CA ILE A 39 -12.40 -9.86 -25.25
C ILE A 39 -11.16 -8.97 -25.04
N ASN A 40 -11.34 -7.80 -24.43
CA ASN A 40 -10.22 -7.00 -23.94
C ASN A 40 -9.91 -7.43 -22.50
N LYS A 41 -8.65 -7.79 -22.23
CA LYS A 41 -8.18 -8.14 -20.88
C LYS A 41 -7.00 -7.25 -20.50
N ASP A 42 -7.13 -6.53 -19.40
CA ASP A 42 -6.05 -5.74 -18.83
C ASP A 42 -5.00 -6.66 -18.19
N VAL A 43 -3.73 -6.53 -18.59
CA VAL A 43 -2.64 -7.32 -18.02
C VAL A 43 -2.04 -6.56 -16.85
N GLN A 44 -2.34 -7.03 -15.65
CA GLN A 44 -1.68 -6.57 -14.43
C GLN A 44 -0.35 -7.32 -14.21
N SER A 45 0.66 -6.59 -13.75
CA SER A 45 1.91 -7.13 -13.22
C SER A 45 1.69 -7.88 -11.90
N ILE A 46 2.68 -8.71 -11.51
CA ILE A 46 2.67 -9.42 -10.22
C ILE A 46 2.61 -8.41 -9.05
N ARG A 47 3.27 -7.25 -9.19
CA ARG A 47 3.22 -6.19 -8.20
C ARG A 47 1.83 -5.58 -8.09
N GLU A 48 1.21 -5.20 -9.22
CA GLU A 48 -0.13 -4.61 -9.21
C GLU A 48 -1.15 -5.56 -8.58
N ARG A 49 -1.11 -6.86 -8.90
CA ARG A 49 -1.98 -7.85 -8.26
C ARG A 49 -1.80 -7.95 -6.75
N ARG A 50 -0.58 -7.81 -6.24
CA ARG A 50 -0.31 -7.84 -4.79
C ARG A 50 -1.06 -6.73 -4.05
N TYR A 51 -1.28 -5.58 -4.70
CA TYR A 51 -1.89 -4.40 -4.09
C TYR A 51 -3.31 -4.09 -4.62
N GLU A 52 -3.92 -4.98 -5.40
CA GLU A 52 -5.21 -4.75 -6.05
C GLU A 52 -6.32 -4.35 -5.06
N ASN A 53 -6.32 -4.95 -3.86
CA ASN A 53 -7.27 -4.67 -2.78
C ASN A 53 -6.56 -4.24 -1.49
N LEU A 54 -5.43 -3.55 -1.61
CA LEU A 54 -4.63 -3.13 -0.46
C LEU A 54 -4.06 -1.73 -0.68
N VAL A 55 -4.02 -0.91 0.38
CA VAL A 55 -3.31 0.37 0.36
C VAL A 55 -1.85 0.12 0.70
N GLU A 56 -0.96 0.29 -0.27
CA GLU A 56 0.49 0.10 -0.10
C GLU A 56 1.06 1.10 0.91
N GLN A 57 1.81 0.61 1.90
CA GLN A 57 2.56 1.42 2.84
C GLN A 57 3.78 2.07 2.15
N ARG A 58 3.99 3.38 2.35
CA ARG A 58 5.09 4.13 1.73
C ARG A 58 6.08 4.76 2.69
N THR A 59 5.79 4.80 3.99
CA THR A 59 6.66 5.42 4.99
C THR A 59 6.98 4.47 6.14
N ASP A 60 8.07 4.73 6.86
CA ASP A 60 8.38 3.99 8.08
C ASP A 60 7.34 4.31 9.17
N PHE A 61 7.07 3.33 10.04
CA PHE A 61 6.11 3.44 11.16
C PHE A 61 4.65 3.74 10.79
N SER A 62 4.27 3.73 9.50
CA SER A 62 2.88 3.94 9.03
C SER A 62 2.10 2.66 8.75
N CYS A 63 2.59 1.48 9.15
CA CYS A 63 1.91 0.20 8.91
C CYS A 63 0.48 0.17 9.48
N GLY A 64 0.25 0.78 10.65
CA GLY A 64 -1.08 0.96 11.23
C GLY A 64 -1.98 1.85 10.37
N ALA A 65 -1.45 2.95 9.84
CA ALA A 65 -2.18 3.85 8.94
C ALA A 65 -2.53 3.18 7.61
N ALA A 66 -1.60 2.45 7.00
CA ALA A 66 -1.84 1.71 5.75
C ALA A 66 -2.88 0.58 5.94
N SER A 67 -2.80 -0.13 7.07
CA SER A 67 -3.77 -1.18 7.43
C SER A 67 -5.18 -0.59 7.60
N LEU A 68 -5.28 0.53 8.31
CA LEU A 68 -6.56 1.20 8.51
C LEU A 68 -7.11 1.83 7.22
N ALA A 69 -6.25 2.45 6.41
CA ALA A 69 -6.61 2.97 5.10
C ALA A 69 -7.18 1.87 4.20
N THR A 70 -6.61 0.66 4.25
CA THR A 70 -7.12 -0.51 3.52
C THR A 70 -8.54 -0.87 3.96
N LEU A 71 -8.80 -0.95 5.27
CA LEU A 71 -10.14 -1.25 5.77
C LEU A 71 -11.15 -0.16 5.42
N LEU A 72 -10.79 1.10 5.61
CA LEU A 72 -11.67 2.23 5.28
C LEU A 72 -12.01 2.24 3.80
N LYS A 73 -11.01 2.05 2.93
CA LYS A 73 -11.17 2.08 1.47
C LYS A 73 -12.04 0.94 0.96
N TYR A 74 -11.72 -0.31 1.33
CA TYR A 74 -12.35 -1.48 0.73
C TYR A 74 -13.52 -2.03 1.57
N ALA A 75 -13.34 -2.17 2.89
CA ALA A 75 -14.37 -2.77 3.74
C ALA A 75 -15.49 -1.80 4.15
N TYR A 76 -15.19 -0.50 4.27
CA TYR A 76 -16.17 0.54 4.59
C TYR A 76 -16.51 1.46 3.40
N GLN A 77 -16.13 1.07 2.18
CA GLN A 77 -16.44 1.76 0.92
C GLN A 77 -16.11 3.27 0.93
N ARG A 78 -14.93 3.65 1.45
CA ARG A 78 -14.41 5.03 1.37
C ARG A 78 -13.31 5.15 0.30
N PRO A 79 -13.65 5.16 -1.00
CA PRO A 79 -12.71 4.95 -2.10
C PRO A 79 -11.55 5.96 -2.15
N ASP A 80 -11.80 7.18 -1.68
CA ASP A 80 -10.83 8.28 -1.68
C ASP A 80 -9.82 8.21 -0.54
N THR A 81 -9.96 7.24 0.38
CA THR A 81 -9.03 7.11 1.52
C THR A 81 -7.64 6.71 1.02
N THR A 82 -6.64 7.50 1.42
CA THR A 82 -5.21 7.22 1.18
C THR A 82 -4.45 6.96 2.48
N GLU A 83 -3.26 6.35 2.38
CA GLU A 83 -2.35 6.21 3.52
C GLU A 83 -2.02 7.58 4.13
N HIS A 84 -1.81 8.60 3.30
CA HIS A 84 -1.41 9.93 3.74
C HIS A 84 -2.51 10.61 4.59
N ASP A 85 -3.77 10.51 4.15
CA ASP A 85 -4.90 11.13 4.87
C ASP A 85 -5.11 10.47 6.24
N VAL A 86 -4.99 9.14 6.30
CA VAL A 86 -5.09 8.39 7.54
C VAL A 86 -3.91 8.69 8.45
N LEU A 87 -2.70 8.72 7.92
CA LEU A 87 -1.49 9.06 8.66
C LEU A 87 -1.59 10.46 9.27
N ALA A 88 -1.97 11.45 8.47
CA ALA A 88 -2.14 12.82 8.95
C ALA A 88 -3.19 12.92 10.06
N GLY A 89 -4.35 12.29 9.87
CA GLY A 89 -5.40 12.30 10.89
C GLY A 89 -5.04 11.53 12.16
N MET A 90 -4.26 10.46 12.06
CA MET A 90 -3.75 9.75 13.24
C MET A 90 -2.73 10.59 14.03
N LEU A 91 -1.88 11.37 13.35
CA LEU A 91 -0.92 12.27 14.01
C LEU A 91 -1.60 13.41 14.80
N GLU A 92 -2.84 13.77 14.45
CA GLU A 92 -3.61 14.78 15.20
C GLU A 92 -4.09 14.28 16.57
N VAL A 93 -4.21 12.96 16.76
CA VAL A 93 -4.76 12.33 17.98
C VAL A 93 -3.75 11.47 18.74
N ALA A 94 -2.54 11.32 18.22
CA ALA A 94 -1.47 10.51 18.80
C ALA A 94 -0.39 11.36 19.48
N ASP A 95 0.38 10.73 20.36
CA ASP A 95 1.58 11.34 20.94
C ASP A 95 2.74 11.26 19.93
N LEU A 96 3.18 12.42 19.43
CA LEU A 96 4.24 12.50 18.43
C LEU A 96 5.59 11.95 18.92
N GLU A 97 5.92 12.11 20.20
CA GLU A 97 7.18 11.59 20.75
C GLU A 97 7.16 10.07 20.78
N LEU A 98 6.02 9.48 21.12
CA LEU A 98 5.84 8.04 21.16
C LEU A 98 5.82 7.43 19.75
N VAL A 99 5.07 8.04 18.82
CA VAL A 99 4.96 7.57 17.43
C VAL A 99 6.31 7.58 16.72
N GLN A 100 7.16 8.58 16.98
CA GLN A 100 8.51 8.62 16.38
C GLN A 100 9.43 7.51 16.90
N GLN A 101 9.20 7.01 18.10
CA GLN A 101 10.04 5.98 18.71
C GLN A 101 9.51 4.56 18.47
N GLN A 102 8.19 4.39 18.43
CA GLN A 102 7.53 3.08 18.50
C GLN A 102 6.50 2.85 17.38
N GLY A 103 6.16 3.89 16.61
CA GLY A 103 5.06 3.86 15.65
C GLY A 103 3.68 3.97 16.32
N PHE A 104 2.63 3.74 15.52
CA PHE A 104 1.26 3.83 16.01
C PHE A 104 0.83 2.61 16.81
N SER A 105 0.18 2.87 17.95
CA SER A 105 -0.46 1.85 18.77
C SER A 105 -1.87 1.55 18.29
N LEU A 106 -2.43 0.40 18.69
CA LEU A 106 -3.85 0.08 18.46
C LEU A 106 -4.79 1.11 19.11
N LEU A 107 -4.36 1.79 20.17
CA LEU A 107 -5.11 2.88 20.80
C LEU A 107 -5.18 4.10 19.87
N ASP A 108 -4.11 4.45 19.16
CA ASP A 108 -4.09 5.56 18.21
C ASP A 108 -5.05 5.29 17.04
N LEU A 109 -5.06 4.06 16.53
CA LEU A 109 -6.01 3.63 15.51
C LEU A 109 -7.46 3.79 16.01
N LYS A 110 -7.74 3.34 17.24
CA LYS A 110 -9.06 3.49 17.88
C LYS A 110 -9.46 4.97 17.98
N ASN A 111 -8.59 5.81 18.52
CA ASN A 111 -8.87 7.24 18.72
C ASN A 111 -9.17 7.92 17.38
N TYR A 112 -8.41 7.61 16.33
CA TYR A 112 -8.64 8.17 15.00
C TYR A 112 -9.96 7.70 14.38
N VAL A 113 -10.32 6.40 14.45
CA VAL A 113 -11.61 5.97 13.89
C VAL A 113 -12.81 6.55 14.64
N GLU A 114 -12.66 6.87 15.93
CA GLU A 114 -13.67 7.55 16.72
C GLU A 114 -13.90 9.00 16.25
N THR A 115 -12.86 9.70 15.77
CA THR A 115 -13.05 11.04 15.15
C THR A 115 -13.83 10.96 13.84
N LEU A 116 -13.75 9.83 13.14
CA LEU A 116 -14.52 9.53 11.93
C LEU A 116 -15.96 9.06 12.20
N GLY A 117 -16.39 9.02 13.47
CA GLY A 117 -17.71 8.55 13.89
C GLY A 117 -17.88 7.02 13.86
N LEU A 118 -16.78 6.27 13.71
CA LEU A 118 -16.78 4.81 13.77
C LEU A 118 -16.52 4.33 15.20
N ARG A 119 -16.74 3.02 15.44
CA ARG A 119 -16.51 2.41 16.74
C ARG A 119 -15.31 1.47 16.68
N GLY A 120 -14.17 1.91 17.22
CA GLY A 120 -13.02 1.06 17.47
C GLY A 120 -13.14 0.34 18.81
N ARG A 121 -12.94 -0.98 18.83
CA ARG A 121 -12.86 -1.76 20.08
C ARG A 121 -11.61 -2.62 20.07
N GLY A 122 -10.82 -2.52 21.14
CA GLY A 122 -9.65 -3.35 21.37
C GLY A 122 -10.01 -4.56 22.23
N TYR A 123 -9.46 -5.72 21.88
CA TYR A 123 -9.65 -6.97 22.61
C TYR A 123 -8.34 -7.75 22.65
N GLU A 124 -8.20 -8.54 23.70
CA GLU A 124 -7.23 -9.62 23.77
C GLU A 124 -8.03 -10.92 23.65
N VAL A 125 -7.81 -11.66 22.57
CA VAL A 125 -8.52 -12.89 22.24
C VAL A 125 -7.56 -13.91 21.64
N ASP A 126 -7.88 -15.18 21.81
CA ASP A 126 -7.15 -16.26 21.15
C ASP A 126 -7.40 -16.23 19.63
N ALA A 127 -6.44 -16.73 18.85
CA ALA A 127 -6.48 -16.66 17.39
C ALA A 127 -7.70 -17.35 16.79
N GLU A 128 -8.17 -18.44 17.42
CA GLU A 128 -9.35 -19.19 17.02
C GLU A 128 -10.63 -18.34 17.09
N THR A 129 -10.66 -17.32 17.95
CA THR A 129 -11.81 -16.41 18.07
C THR A 129 -11.99 -15.57 16.80
N LEU A 130 -10.92 -15.36 16.02
CA LEU A 130 -10.98 -14.55 14.79
C LEU A 130 -11.89 -15.16 13.73
N ASP A 131 -12.06 -16.49 13.71
CA ASP A 131 -12.94 -17.19 12.75
C ASP A 131 -14.42 -16.85 12.97
N ASP A 132 -14.79 -16.48 14.20
CA ASP A 132 -16.15 -16.10 14.56
C ASP A 132 -16.44 -14.59 14.37
N VAL A 133 -15.41 -13.78 14.05
CA VAL A 133 -15.56 -12.34 13.90
C VAL A 133 -16.07 -11.98 12.51
N SER A 134 -17.26 -11.40 12.46
CA SER A 134 -17.95 -11.00 11.21
C SER A 134 -17.60 -9.60 10.71
N ILE A 135 -16.73 -8.88 11.41
CA ILE A 135 -16.30 -7.52 11.06
C ILE A 135 -14.80 -7.49 10.74
N PRO A 136 -14.33 -6.54 9.91
CA PRO A 136 -12.90 -6.40 9.66
C PRO A 136 -12.14 -6.06 10.94
N VAL A 137 -11.01 -6.73 11.16
CA VAL A 137 -10.16 -6.57 12.34
C VAL A 137 -8.73 -6.23 11.94
N ILE A 138 -8.05 -5.49 12.82
CA ILE A 138 -6.59 -5.25 12.75
C ILE A 138 -5.97 -5.99 13.92
N VAL A 139 -4.96 -6.79 13.64
CA VAL A 139 -4.22 -7.57 14.64
C VAL A 139 -2.79 -7.06 14.75
N LEU A 140 -2.25 -7.08 15.97
CA LEU A 140 -0.83 -6.88 16.19
C LEU A 140 -0.13 -8.21 15.95
N LEU A 141 0.78 -8.25 14.98
CA LEU A 141 1.61 -9.42 14.71
C LEU A 141 3.03 -9.16 15.21
N ASP A 142 3.54 -10.07 16.04
CA ASP A 142 4.96 -10.14 16.37
C ASP A 142 5.60 -11.24 15.51
N LEU A 143 6.28 -10.80 14.46
CA LEU A 143 7.05 -11.67 13.58
C LEU A 143 8.49 -11.57 14.04
N ASN A 144 8.88 -12.36 15.05
CA ASN A 144 10.24 -12.47 15.61
C ASN A 144 11.33 -12.18 14.56
N GLY A 145 11.73 -10.92 14.45
CA GLY A 145 12.62 -10.42 13.40
C GLY A 145 13.99 -11.06 13.44
#